data_AF-A0A4U9HWJ0-F1
#
_entry.id   AF-A0A4U9HWJ0-F1
#
_cell.length_a   1.000
_cell.length_b   1.000
_cell.length_c   1.000
_cell.angle_alpha   90.00
_cell.angle_beta   90.00
_cell.angle_gamma   90.00
#
_symmetry.space_group_name_H-M   'P 1'
#
loop_
_entity.id
_entity.type
_entity.pdbx_description
1 polymer ?
#
loop_
_entity_poly.entity_id
_entity_poly.type
_entity_poly.pdbx_seq_one_letter_code
_entity_poly.pdbx_strand_id
1 'polypeptide(L)'
;MDSNEAYETVVLEYARHLLSPDNQDFLQDFSSSLRPFIRAGLVNSLSQTVIKLTAPGVPDVYQGSEGLNFSLVDPDNRREPDFDQLRQQLDTADPHIAAQEASWLNGQLKLSVTRTLLHLRQRKPALFRLGSYVALLTRGERADKAIAYARVDDDDVLIVVAPRLALANAAQTFPVTGAALWGATEVVLPPELAGRRYRDCFSGETLTLGESLHLNEAQDCWRVLLACG
;
A
#
# COMPACT_ATOMS: atom_id res chain seq x y z
N MET A 1 1.58 11.41 -41.24
CA MET A 1 2.63 11.59 -40.23
C MET A 1 3.88 10.97 -40.81
N ASP A 2 4.94 11.75 -40.97
CA ASP A 2 6.22 11.23 -41.43
C ASP A 2 6.97 10.64 -40.23
N SER A 3 7.26 9.34 -40.29
CA SER A 3 8.09 8.63 -39.30
C SER A 3 9.57 8.86 -39.63
N ASN A 4 10.41 8.96 -38.59
CA ASN A 4 11.87 8.99 -38.73
C ASN A 4 12.44 7.60 -38.41
N GLU A 5 12.47 6.74 -39.43
CA GLU A 5 12.86 5.33 -39.32
C GLU A 5 14.30 5.15 -38.80
N ALA A 6 15.21 6.03 -39.17
CA ALA A 6 16.60 5.97 -38.72
C ALA A 6 16.70 6.20 -37.20
N TYR A 7 15.95 7.17 -36.68
CA TYR A 7 15.90 7.43 -35.24
C TYR A 7 15.21 6.29 -34.47
N GLU A 8 14.08 5.79 -34.99
CA GLU A 8 13.37 4.66 -34.39
C GLU A 8 14.26 3.41 -34.30
N THR A 9 15.05 3.14 -35.35
CA THR A 9 16.00 2.03 -35.38
C THR A 9 17.04 2.17 -34.27
N VAL A 10 17.65 3.35 -34.11
CA VAL A 10 18.65 3.60 -33.05
C VAL A 10 18.08 3.37 -31.66
N VAL A 11 16.85 3.85 -31.39
CA VAL A 11 16.19 3.66 -30.09
C VAL A 11 15.93 2.17 -29.81
N LEU A 12 15.45 1.43 -30.81
CA LEU A 12 15.17 0.00 -30.68
C LEU A 12 16.45 -0.81 -30.48
N GLU A 13 17.51 -0.52 -31.22
CA GLU A 13 18.80 -1.19 -31.07
C GLU A 13 19.42 -0.91 -29.70
N TYR A 14 19.32 0.34 -29.21
CA TYR A 14 19.78 0.69 -27.87
C TYR A 14 19.06 -0.11 -26.78
N ALA A 15 17.72 -0.17 -26.82
CA ALA A 15 16.94 -0.95 -25.87
C ALA A 15 17.25 -2.45 -25.92
N ARG A 16 17.41 -3.01 -27.13
CA ARG A 16 17.80 -4.42 -27.32
C ARG A 16 19.19 -4.70 -26.75
N HIS A 17 20.15 -3.79 -26.94
CA HIS A 17 21.50 -3.95 -26.42
C HIS A 17 21.56 -3.85 -24.90
N LEU A 18 20.81 -2.92 -24.30
CA LEU A 18 20.69 -2.81 -22.85
C LEU A 18 20.12 -4.09 -22.21
N LEU A 19 19.11 -4.69 -22.84
CA LEU A 19 18.43 -5.89 -22.33
C LEU A 19 19.01 -7.22 -22.86
N SER A 20 20.12 -7.16 -23.60
CA SER A 20 20.76 -8.36 -24.16
C SER A 20 21.30 -9.24 -23.03
N PRO A 21 21.13 -10.58 -23.09
CA PRO A 21 21.79 -11.50 -22.18
C PRO A 21 23.32 -11.37 -22.16
N ASP A 22 23.93 -10.78 -23.19
CA ASP A 22 25.38 -10.55 -23.24
C ASP A 22 25.82 -9.32 -22.41
N ASN A 23 24.88 -8.45 -22.01
CA ASN A 23 25.16 -7.22 -21.25
C ASN A 23 24.96 -7.44 -19.73
N GLN A 24 25.60 -8.48 -19.20
CA GLN A 24 25.41 -8.92 -17.81
C GLN A 24 25.78 -7.84 -16.78
N ASP A 25 26.83 -7.06 -17.04
CA ASP A 25 27.29 -5.99 -16.14
C ASP A 25 26.19 -4.95 -15.92
N PHE A 26 25.56 -4.48 -17.01
CA PHE A 26 24.43 -3.56 -16.91
C PHE A 26 23.23 -4.21 -16.23
N LEU A 27 22.86 -5.45 -16.58
CA LEU A 27 21.69 -6.11 -16.01
C LEU A 27 21.80 -6.31 -14.49
N GLN A 28 22.99 -6.69 -14.01
CA GLN A 28 23.25 -6.82 -12.57
C GLN A 28 23.26 -5.47 -11.87
N ASP A 29 23.95 -4.46 -12.43
CA ASP A 29 23.99 -3.12 -11.86
C ASP A 29 22.60 -2.49 -11.81
N PHE A 30 21.86 -2.54 -12.91
CA PHE A 30 20.52 -2.00 -13.03
C PHE A 30 19.55 -2.66 -12.05
N SER A 31 19.55 -4.00 -11.98
CA SER A 31 18.70 -4.74 -11.04
C SER A 31 19.03 -4.38 -9.59
N SER A 32 20.32 -4.34 -9.24
CA SER A 32 20.76 -4.00 -7.88
C SER A 32 20.43 -2.56 -7.51
N SER A 33 20.65 -1.62 -8.44
CA SER A 33 20.36 -0.19 -8.30
C SER A 33 18.87 0.08 -8.15
N LEU A 34 17.99 -0.69 -8.80
CA LEU A 34 16.54 -0.48 -8.73
C LEU A 34 15.87 -1.05 -7.48
N ARG A 35 16.48 -2.00 -6.77
CA ARG A 35 15.89 -2.62 -5.57
C ARG A 35 15.27 -1.63 -4.56
N PRO A 36 15.96 -0.55 -4.12
CA PRO A 36 15.36 0.40 -3.19
C PRO A 36 14.14 1.14 -3.79
N PHE A 37 14.16 1.43 -5.09
CA PHE A 37 13.04 2.10 -5.77
C PHE A 37 11.84 1.17 -5.94
N ILE A 38 12.07 -0.11 -6.27
CA ILE A 38 11.02 -1.12 -6.34
C ILE A 38 10.34 -1.25 -4.98
N ARG A 39 11.12 -1.45 -3.91
CA ARG A 39 10.60 -1.58 -2.54
C ARG A 39 9.81 -0.35 -2.10
N ALA A 40 10.31 0.86 -2.39
CA ALA A 40 9.59 2.10 -2.11
C ALA A 40 8.30 2.22 -2.94
N GLY A 41 8.33 1.81 -4.20
CA GLY A 41 7.16 1.76 -5.09
C GLY A 41 6.07 0.83 -4.58
N LEU A 42 6.44 -0.33 -4.03
CA LEU A 42 5.50 -1.28 -3.42
C LEU A 42 4.82 -0.68 -2.17
N VAL A 43 5.58 -0.05 -1.28
CA VAL A 43 5.02 0.64 -0.09
C VAL A 43 4.11 1.80 -0.50
N ASN A 44 4.51 2.59 -1.48
CA ASN A 44 3.69 3.69 -2.00
C ASN A 44 2.40 3.16 -2.66
N SER A 45 2.48 2.10 -3.47
CA SER A 45 1.31 1.49 -4.10
C SER A 45 0.34 0.96 -3.04
N LEU A 46 0.84 0.36 -1.96
CA LEU A 46 -0.01 -0.13 -0.89
C LEU A 46 -0.70 1.02 -0.15
N SER A 47 0.05 2.08 0.15
CA SER A 47 -0.47 3.29 0.79
C SER A 47 -1.58 3.93 -0.04
N GLN A 48 -1.37 4.05 -1.37
CA GLN A 48 -2.39 4.54 -2.30
C GLN A 48 -3.62 3.63 -2.32
N THR A 49 -3.46 2.30 -2.32
CA THR A 49 -4.59 1.36 -2.25
C THR A 49 -5.39 1.54 -0.97
N VAL A 50 -4.72 1.57 0.20
CA VAL A 50 -5.38 1.76 1.50
C VAL A 50 -6.16 3.07 1.50
N ILE A 51 -5.53 4.18 1.08
CA ILE A 51 -6.16 5.49 1.03
C ILE A 51 -7.35 5.49 0.05
N LYS A 52 -7.16 5.00 -1.18
CA LYS A 52 -8.21 4.92 -2.20
C LYS A 52 -9.45 4.18 -1.67
N LEU A 53 -9.25 3.08 -0.95
CA LEU A 53 -10.34 2.25 -0.45
C LEU A 53 -10.96 2.76 0.85
N THR A 54 -10.33 3.69 1.57
CA THR A 54 -10.85 4.16 2.89
C THR A 54 -11.22 5.64 2.94
N ALA A 55 -10.73 6.44 2.00
CA ALA A 55 -11.13 7.83 1.81
C ALA A 55 -12.60 7.98 1.33
N PRO A 56 -13.19 9.18 1.41
CA PRO A 56 -14.53 9.45 0.89
C PRO A 56 -14.64 9.23 -0.61
N GLY A 57 -15.83 8.85 -1.07
CA GLY A 57 -16.12 8.58 -2.48
C GLY A 57 -16.28 7.09 -2.80
N VAL A 58 -16.46 6.80 -4.10
CA VAL A 58 -16.59 5.44 -4.63
C VAL A 58 -15.25 5.07 -5.27
N PRO A 59 -14.49 4.12 -4.71
CA PRO A 59 -13.23 3.71 -5.29
C PRO A 59 -13.46 2.92 -6.57
N ASP A 60 -12.63 3.20 -7.56
CA ASP A 60 -12.52 2.40 -8.78
C ASP A 60 -11.23 1.57 -8.76
N VAL A 61 -11.30 0.36 -9.32
CA VAL A 61 -10.15 -0.53 -9.49
C VAL A 61 -10.17 -1.07 -10.91
N TYR A 62 -9.26 -0.58 -11.74
CA TYR A 62 -9.04 -1.11 -13.07
C TYR A 62 -8.58 -2.57 -13.01
N GLN A 63 -9.08 -3.40 -13.92
CA GLN A 63 -8.84 -4.85 -13.94
C GLN A 63 -7.36 -5.21 -13.78
N GLY A 64 -7.06 -6.11 -12.85
CA GLY A 64 -5.70 -6.56 -12.53
C GLY A 64 -4.93 -5.63 -11.58
N SER A 65 -5.45 -4.44 -11.28
CA SER A 65 -4.80 -3.47 -10.39
C SER A 65 -5.06 -3.74 -8.90
N GLU A 66 -5.82 -4.78 -8.58
CA GLU A 66 -5.93 -5.38 -7.26
C GLU A 66 -4.56 -5.93 -6.80
N GLY A 67 -3.79 -6.49 -7.73
CA GLY A 67 -2.40 -6.89 -7.57
C GLY A 67 -1.41 -5.81 -8.04
N LEU A 68 -0.21 -6.23 -8.48
CA LEU A 68 0.74 -5.33 -9.11
C LEU A 68 0.44 -5.22 -10.62
N ASN A 69 0.25 -3.99 -11.09
CA ASN A 69 0.07 -3.70 -12.50
C ASN A 69 1.16 -2.72 -12.94
N PHE A 70 2.09 -3.20 -13.76
CA PHE A 70 3.22 -2.42 -14.32
C PHE A 70 3.02 -2.12 -15.81
N SER A 71 1.77 -2.05 -16.26
CA SER A 71 1.48 -1.72 -17.66
C SER A 71 1.95 -0.31 -18.01
N LEU A 72 2.42 -0.15 -19.25
CA LEU A 72 2.76 1.14 -19.84
C LEU A 72 1.50 1.79 -20.45
N VAL A 73 1.69 2.66 -21.44
CA VAL A 73 0.60 3.29 -22.19
C VAL A 73 -0.11 2.29 -23.11
N ASP A 74 -1.25 2.71 -23.68
CA ASP A 74 -1.98 1.96 -24.70
C ASP A 74 -1.04 1.51 -25.85
N PRO A 75 -1.15 0.26 -26.34
CA PRO A 75 -2.12 -0.78 -25.97
C PRO A 75 -1.71 -1.68 -24.79
N ASP A 76 -0.56 -1.44 -24.16
CA ASP A 76 -0.01 -2.34 -23.13
C ASP A 76 -0.93 -2.51 -21.92
N ASN A 77 -1.62 -1.44 -21.50
CA ASN A 77 -2.59 -1.45 -20.40
C ASN A 77 -3.92 -2.16 -20.71
N ARG A 78 -4.10 -2.69 -21.93
CA ARG A 78 -5.29 -3.49 -22.31
C ARG A 78 -5.05 -4.99 -22.26
N ARG A 79 -3.85 -5.45 -21.89
CA ARG A 79 -3.60 -6.87 -21.65
C ARG A 79 -4.58 -7.40 -20.59
N GLU A 80 -5.19 -8.55 -20.87
CA GLU A 80 -6.09 -9.19 -19.91
C GLU A 80 -5.27 -9.68 -18.70
N PRO A 81 -5.71 -9.38 -17.46
CA PRO A 81 -5.11 -9.94 -16.26
C PRO A 81 -5.28 -11.46 -16.21
N ASP A 82 -4.31 -12.16 -15.62
CA ASP A 82 -4.46 -13.58 -15.28
C ASP A 82 -5.35 -13.73 -14.03
N PHE A 83 -6.66 -13.82 -14.25
CA PHE A 83 -7.65 -13.92 -13.18
C PHE A 83 -7.57 -15.24 -12.40
N ASP A 84 -7.11 -16.32 -13.03
CA ASP A 84 -6.93 -17.61 -12.35
C ASP A 84 -5.77 -17.52 -11.34
N GLN A 85 -4.66 -16.87 -11.73
CA GLN A 85 -3.56 -16.59 -10.82
C GLN A 85 -4.01 -15.69 -9.65
N LEU A 86 -4.75 -14.62 -9.92
CA LEU A 86 -5.27 -13.73 -8.86
C LEU A 86 -6.18 -14.49 -7.89
N ARG A 87 -7.04 -15.38 -8.40
CA ARG A 87 -7.90 -16.23 -7.57
C ARG A 87 -7.08 -17.17 -6.68
N GLN A 88 -6.09 -17.85 -7.25
CA GLN A 88 -5.20 -18.74 -6.49
C GLN A 88 -4.45 -17.97 -5.39
N GLN A 89 -3.97 -16.76 -5.70
CA GLN A 89 -3.30 -15.89 -4.74
C GLN A 89 -4.22 -15.46 -3.58
N LEU A 90 -5.50 -15.22 -3.84
CA LEU A 90 -6.50 -14.90 -2.81
C LEU A 90 -6.79 -16.09 -1.88
N ASP A 91 -6.89 -17.29 -2.44
CA ASP A 91 -7.23 -18.51 -1.70
C ASP A 91 -6.08 -18.99 -0.80
N THR A 92 -4.85 -18.63 -1.13
CA THR A 92 -3.62 -19.02 -0.42
C THR A 92 -3.09 -17.94 0.53
N ALA A 93 -3.84 -16.86 0.76
CA ALA A 93 -3.39 -15.74 1.59
C ALA A 93 -3.27 -16.13 3.08
N ASP A 94 -2.06 -16.05 3.63
CA ASP A 94 -1.73 -16.24 5.05
C ASP A 94 -2.01 -14.97 5.87
N PRO A 95 -2.50 -15.06 7.12
CA PRO A 95 -2.53 -13.94 8.07
C PRO A 95 -1.21 -13.15 8.23
N HIS A 96 -0.05 -13.78 8.01
CA HIS A 96 1.28 -13.16 8.16
C HIS A 96 1.89 -12.71 6.84
N ILE A 97 1.07 -12.61 5.79
CA ILE A 97 1.52 -12.31 4.43
C ILE A 97 2.39 -11.05 4.33
N ALA A 98 2.13 -10.03 5.14
CA ALA A 98 2.90 -8.78 5.14
C ALA A 98 4.37 -8.95 5.60
N ALA A 99 4.68 -9.98 6.39
CA ALA A 99 6.03 -10.27 6.83
C ALA A 99 6.87 -11.02 5.77
N GLN A 100 6.24 -11.46 4.67
CA GLN A 100 6.89 -12.28 3.64
C GLN A 100 7.29 -11.41 2.44
N GLU A 101 8.60 -11.21 2.18
CA GLU A 101 9.07 -10.40 1.03
C GLU A 101 8.45 -10.85 -0.31
N ALA A 102 8.28 -12.16 -0.50
CA ALA A 102 7.69 -12.73 -1.71
C ALA A 102 6.27 -12.20 -2.00
N SER A 103 5.44 -11.98 -0.96
CA SER A 103 4.06 -11.52 -1.12
C SER A 103 3.95 -10.07 -1.58
N TRP A 104 4.96 -9.26 -1.25
CA TRP A 104 5.07 -7.90 -1.75
C TRP A 104 5.49 -7.90 -3.21
N LEU A 105 6.50 -8.71 -3.55
CA LEU A 105 7.07 -8.77 -4.89
C LEU A 105 6.10 -9.37 -5.92
N ASN A 106 5.27 -10.33 -5.51
CA ASN A 106 4.30 -10.99 -6.39
C ASN A 106 2.89 -10.35 -6.35
N GLY A 107 2.67 -9.34 -5.52
CA GLY A 107 1.41 -8.60 -5.41
C GLY A 107 0.32 -9.20 -4.52
N GLN A 108 0.54 -10.40 -3.96
CA GLN A 108 -0.45 -11.09 -3.14
C GLN A 108 -0.84 -10.27 -1.89
N LEU A 109 0.11 -9.53 -1.28
CA LEU A 109 -0.21 -8.64 -0.16
C LEU A 109 -1.21 -7.56 -0.57
N LYS A 110 -0.96 -6.84 -1.67
CA LYS A 110 -1.83 -5.75 -2.14
C LYS A 110 -3.22 -6.29 -2.51
N LEU A 111 -3.27 -7.49 -3.08
CA LEU A 111 -4.51 -8.18 -3.40
C LEU A 111 -5.31 -8.53 -2.12
N SER A 112 -4.64 -9.07 -1.10
CA SER A 112 -5.25 -9.34 0.22
C SER A 112 -5.76 -8.06 0.88
N VAL A 113 -4.98 -6.96 0.84
CA VAL A 113 -5.39 -5.66 1.38
C VAL A 113 -6.60 -5.10 0.65
N THR A 114 -6.61 -5.20 -0.68
CA THR A 114 -7.74 -4.79 -1.52
C THR A 114 -9.01 -5.55 -1.14
N ARG A 115 -8.95 -6.89 -1.06
CA ARG A 115 -10.08 -7.74 -0.62
C ARG A 115 -10.59 -7.31 0.76
N THR A 116 -9.71 -7.21 1.74
CA THR A 116 -10.09 -6.91 3.13
C THR A 116 -10.82 -5.56 3.23
N LEU A 117 -10.30 -4.53 2.57
CA LEU A 117 -10.92 -3.20 2.62
C LEU A 117 -12.21 -3.12 1.81
N LEU A 118 -12.32 -3.81 0.67
CA LEU A 118 -13.59 -3.89 -0.07
C LEU A 118 -14.69 -4.60 0.74
N HIS A 119 -14.37 -5.70 1.43
CA HIS A 119 -15.32 -6.34 2.34
C HIS A 119 -15.69 -5.46 3.53
N LEU A 120 -14.73 -4.71 4.09
CA LEU A 120 -15.02 -3.77 5.15
C LEU A 120 -16.00 -2.68 4.68
N ARG A 121 -15.79 -2.13 3.48
CA ARG A 121 -16.73 -1.17 2.86
C ARG A 121 -18.12 -1.75 2.67
N GLN A 122 -18.22 -3.00 2.21
CA GLN A 122 -19.48 -3.70 2.03
C GLN A 122 -20.21 -3.91 3.36
N ARG A 123 -19.48 -4.23 4.44
CA ARG A 123 -20.03 -4.46 5.77
C ARG A 123 -20.44 -3.18 6.50
N LYS A 124 -19.76 -2.07 6.24
CA LYS A 124 -19.96 -0.78 6.93
C LYS A 124 -20.33 0.35 5.95
N PRO A 125 -21.40 0.20 5.14
CA PRO A 125 -21.67 1.13 4.05
C PRO A 125 -21.95 2.57 4.51
N ALA A 126 -22.59 2.77 5.68
CA ALA A 126 -22.87 4.09 6.23
C ALA A 126 -21.58 4.85 6.55
N LEU A 127 -20.65 4.20 7.27
CA LEU A 127 -19.31 4.72 7.56
C LEU A 127 -18.57 5.25 6.32
N PHE A 128 -18.55 4.49 5.22
CA PHE A 128 -17.78 4.91 4.03
C PHE A 128 -18.53 5.88 3.13
N ARG A 129 -19.87 5.91 3.15
CA ARG A 129 -20.69 6.80 2.31
C ARG A 129 -20.98 8.14 2.98
N LEU A 130 -21.29 8.13 4.27
CA LEU A 130 -21.79 9.27 5.04
C LEU A 130 -20.82 9.71 6.13
N GLY A 131 -20.00 8.79 6.63
CA GLY A 131 -19.07 9.07 7.72
C GLY A 131 -18.09 10.21 7.39
N SER A 132 -17.97 11.13 8.34
CA SER A 132 -17.11 12.31 8.29
C SER A 132 -15.64 11.93 8.12
N TYR A 133 -14.88 12.75 7.40
CA TYR A 133 -13.43 12.62 7.30
C TYR A 133 -12.75 13.55 8.30
N VAL A 134 -12.00 12.98 9.25
CA VAL A 134 -11.30 13.73 10.29
C VAL A 134 -9.80 13.55 10.09
N ALA A 135 -9.08 14.61 9.72
CA ALA A 135 -7.62 14.56 9.64
C ALA A 135 -7.02 14.39 11.06
N LEU A 136 -6.05 13.50 11.22
CA LEU A 136 -5.38 13.26 12.50
C LEU A 136 -3.96 13.81 12.46
N LEU A 137 -3.55 14.47 13.54
CA LEU A 137 -2.21 15.04 13.66
C LEU A 137 -1.21 13.96 14.03
N THR A 138 -0.02 14.01 13.43
CA THR A 138 1.11 13.15 13.77
C THR A 138 2.19 13.95 14.51
N ARG A 139 2.89 13.32 15.45
CA ARG A 139 3.99 13.89 16.22
C ARG A 139 5.15 12.90 16.33
N GLY A 140 6.35 13.41 16.57
CA GLY A 140 7.56 12.59 16.72
C GLY A 140 8.51 12.67 15.53
N GLU A 141 9.55 11.84 15.56
CA GLU A 141 10.73 11.92 14.68
C GLU A 141 10.40 11.83 13.18
N ARG A 142 9.36 11.08 12.82
CA ARG A 142 8.99 10.78 11.43
C ARG A 142 7.53 11.16 11.15
N ALA A 143 7.00 12.15 11.88
CA ALA A 143 5.62 12.61 11.74
C ALA A 143 5.25 13.02 10.30
N ASP A 144 6.18 13.61 9.56
CA ASP A 144 6.02 14.04 8.16
C ASP A 144 5.94 12.85 7.17
N LYS A 145 6.27 11.64 7.62
CA LYS A 145 6.20 10.39 6.84
C LYS A 145 4.87 9.66 6.98
N ALA A 146 3.96 10.16 7.82
CA ALA A 146 2.64 9.56 8.02
C ALA A 146 1.53 10.37 7.32
N ILE A 147 0.53 9.65 6.80
CA ILE A 147 -0.79 10.18 6.49
C ILE A 147 -1.76 9.50 7.45
N ALA A 148 -2.44 10.28 8.28
CA ALA A 148 -3.36 9.76 9.29
C ALA A 148 -4.71 10.49 9.22
N TYR A 149 -5.80 9.73 9.25
CA TYR A 149 -7.15 10.26 9.31
C TYR A 149 -8.12 9.24 9.91
N ALA A 150 -9.30 9.69 10.30
CA ALA A 150 -10.41 8.85 10.69
C ALA A 150 -11.62 9.03 9.77
N ARG A 151 -12.40 7.97 9.63
CA ARG A 151 -13.81 8.01 9.19
C ARG A 151 -14.68 7.84 10.42
N VAL A 152 -15.65 8.72 10.61
CA VAL A 152 -16.52 8.74 11.80
C VAL A 152 -17.97 8.80 11.35
N ASP A 153 -18.73 7.79 11.74
CA ASP A 153 -20.19 7.70 11.62
C ASP A 153 -20.78 7.52 13.03
N ASP A 154 -22.10 7.55 13.17
CA ASP A 154 -22.75 7.50 14.48
C ASP A 154 -22.36 6.25 15.29
N ASP A 155 -22.30 5.10 14.62
CA ASP A 155 -22.03 3.80 15.26
C ASP A 155 -20.58 3.32 15.09
N ASP A 156 -19.87 3.84 14.09
CA ASP A 156 -18.60 3.27 13.62
C ASP A 156 -17.49 4.32 13.49
N VAL A 157 -16.27 3.92 13.86
CA VAL A 157 -15.07 4.71 13.63
C VAL A 157 -14.00 3.85 13.00
N LEU A 158 -13.32 4.40 11.99
CA LEU A 158 -12.16 3.80 11.35
C LEU A 158 -10.98 4.76 11.41
N ILE A 159 -9.89 4.37 12.06
CA ILE A 159 -8.62 5.11 12.00
C ILE A 159 -7.75 4.48 10.91
N VAL A 160 -7.18 5.32 10.05
CA VAL A 160 -6.31 4.91 8.94
C VAL A 160 -4.98 5.63 9.07
N VAL A 161 -3.89 4.86 9.00
CA VAL A 161 -2.53 5.39 8.96
C VAL A 161 -1.77 4.70 7.82
N ALA A 162 -1.19 5.48 6.92
CA ALA A 162 -0.40 4.99 5.80
C ALA A 162 0.93 5.76 5.67
N PRO A 163 2.01 5.11 5.21
CA PRO A 163 3.28 5.76 4.97
C PRO A 163 3.31 6.63 3.73
N ARG A 164 4.19 7.62 3.74
CA ARG A 164 4.61 8.40 2.57
C ARG A 164 6.13 8.63 2.63
N LEU A 165 6.74 8.89 1.47
CA LEU A 165 8.17 9.15 1.34
C LEU A 165 9.04 7.99 1.88
N ALA A 166 8.69 6.75 1.51
CA ALA A 166 9.24 5.53 2.11
C ALA A 166 10.64 5.11 1.62
N LEU A 167 11.25 5.82 0.66
CA LEU A 167 12.47 5.38 -0.03
C LEU A 167 13.64 5.05 0.93
N ALA A 168 13.93 5.95 1.87
CA ALA A 168 15.06 5.79 2.79
C ALA A 168 14.92 4.54 3.68
N ASN A 169 13.71 4.23 4.14
CA ASN A 169 13.45 3.08 5.02
C ASN A 169 13.37 1.77 4.22
N ALA A 170 12.67 1.78 3.09
CA ALA A 170 12.52 0.63 2.21
C ALA A 170 13.86 0.17 1.60
N ALA A 171 14.84 1.08 1.49
CA ALA A 171 16.20 0.75 1.08
C ALA A 171 16.97 -0.07 2.13
N GLN A 172 16.70 0.13 3.43
CA GLN A 172 17.45 -0.49 4.52
C GLN A 172 16.87 -1.85 4.93
N THR A 173 15.54 -1.91 5.07
CA THR A 173 14.84 -3.11 5.56
C THR A 173 13.57 -3.34 4.77
N PHE A 174 13.36 -4.57 4.30
CA PHE A 174 12.16 -4.96 3.56
C PHE A 174 11.82 -6.43 3.87
N PRO A 175 10.56 -6.79 4.17
CA PRO A 175 9.39 -5.92 4.31
C PRO A 175 9.53 -4.84 5.37
N VAL A 176 8.84 -3.72 5.16
CA VAL A 176 8.86 -2.60 6.10
C VAL A 176 7.86 -2.87 7.22
N THR A 177 8.34 -2.99 8.46
CA THR A 177 7.49 -3.07 9.67
C THR A 177 7.24 -1.68 10.24
N GLY A 178 6.24 -1.57 11.11
CA GLY A 178 6.00 -0.31 11.81
C GLY A 178 7.18 0.10 12.70
N ALA A 179 7.78 -0.85 13.42
CA ALA A 179 8.97 -0.60 14.25
C ALA A 179 10.15 -0.01 13.46
N ALA A 180 10.43 -0.55 12.26
CA ALA A 180 11.51 -0.05 11.41
C ALA A 180 11.18 1.31 10.76
N LEU A 181 9.90 1.56 10.47
CA LEU A 181 9.46 2.73 9.74
C LEU A 181 9.24 3.97 10.61
N TRP A 182 8.65 3.81 11.80
CA TRP A 182 8.02 4.95 12.46
C TRP A 182 8.89 5.62 13.52
N GLY A 183 9.88 4.94 14.10
CA GLY A 183 10.62 5.50 15.25
C GLY A 183 9.66 5.92 16.36
N ALA A 184 9.99 6.94 17.16
CA ALA A 184 9.08 7.47 18.18
C ALA A 184 7.99 8.38 17.58
N THR A 185 7.20 7.88 16.62
CA THR A 185 6.10 8.62 15.97
C THR A 185 4.74 8.13 16.45
N GLU A 186 3.84 9.06 16.72
CA GLU A 186 2.48 8.80 17.18
C GLU A 186 1.45 9.62 16.42
N VAL A 187 0.21 9.12 16.41
CA VAL A 187 -0.97 9.85 15.97
C VAL A 187 -1.70 10.37 17.20
N VAL A 188 -1.95 11.68 17.26
CA VAL A 188 -2.73 12.31 18.32
C VAL A 188 -4.21 12.09 18.04
N LEU A 189 -4.92 11.54 19.02
CA LEU A 189 -6.33 11.20 18.91
C LEU A 189 -7.19 12.30 19.55
N PRO A 190 -8.17 12.85 18.82
CA PRO A 190 -9.20 13.69 19.40
C PRO A 190 -9.96 12.95 20.52
N PRO A 191 -10.53 13.67 21.51
CA PRO A 191 -11.23 13.06 22.63
C PRO A 191 -12.35 12.09 22.22
N GLU A 192 -13.00 12.31 21.07
CA GLU A 192 -14.07 11.45 20.56
C GLU A 192 -13.56 10.09 20.06
N LEU A 193 -12.27 9.99 19.75
CA LEU A 193 -11.61 8.77 19.26
C LEU A 193 -10.79 8.08 20.35
N ALA A 194 -10.40 8.81 21.40
CA ALA A 194 -9.61 8.33 22.52
C ALA A 194 -10.44 7.48 23.51
N GLY A 195 -9.77 6.66 24.32
CA GLY A 195 -10.39 5.81 25.35
C GLY A 195 -11.22 4.64 24.82
N ARG A 196 -11.21 4.41 23.50
CA ARG A 196 -12.00 3.36 22.83
C ARG A 196 -11.13 2.15 22.51
N ARG A 197 -11.79 1.00 22.35
CA ARG A 197 -11.19 -0.25 21.90
C ARG A 197 -11.30 -0.33 20.38
N TYR A 198 -10.21 -0.67 19.71
CA TYR A 198 -10.14 -0.80 18.26
C TYR A 198 -9.57 -2.15 17.87
N ARG A 199 -10.04 -2.70 16.75
CA ARG A 199 -9.51 -3.92 16.14
C ARG A 199 -8.77 -3.57 14.85
N ASP A 200 -7.54 -4.04 14.72
CA ASP A 200 -6.81 -3.98 13.46
C ASP A 200 -7.49 -4.89 12.42
N CYS A 201 -7.77 -4.33 11.25
CA CYS A 201 -8.48 -5.03 10.19
C CYS A 201 -7.66 -6.15 9.53
N PHE A 202 -6.33 -6.14 9.67
CA PHE A 202 -5.43 -7.10 9.05
C PHE A 202 -4.93 -8.15 10.04
N SER A 203 -4.32 -7.72 11.16
CA SER A 203 -3.81 -8.66 12.17
C SER A 203 -4.92 -9.24 13.05
N GLY A 204 -6.04 -8.53 13.18
CA GLY A 204 -7.12 -8.87 14.10
C GLY A 204 -6.82 -8.58 15.57
N GLU A 205 -5.63 -8.06 15.87
CA GLU A 205 -5.26 -7.56 17.18
C GLU A 205 -6.25 -6.50 17.64
N THR A 206 -6.51 -6.48 18.96
CA THR A 206 -7.36 -5.46 19.56
C THR A 206 -6.55 -4.64 20.55
N LEU A 207 -6.65 -3.33 20.43
CA LEU A 207 -5.93 -2.35 21.24
C LEU A 207 -6.90 -1.32 21.83
N THR A 208 -6.66 -0.92 23.07
CA THR A 208 -7.35 0.22 23.70
C THR A 208 -6.47 1.44 23.52
N LEU A 209 -7.00 2.46 22.84
CA LEU A 209 -6.24 3.66 22.54
C LEU A 209 -6.48 4.72 23.61
N GLY A 210 -5.39 5.33 24.10
CA GLY A 210 -5.44 6.51 24.95
C GLY A 210 -5.62 7.78 24.11
N GLU A 211 -4.89 8.84 24.45
CA GLU A 211 -4.85 10.09 23.69
C GLU A 211 -3.94 10.03 22.46
N SER A 212 -3.15 8.96 22.33
CA SER A 212 -2.29 8.73 21.16
C SER A 212 -2.24 7.27 20.75
N LEU A 213 -1.89 7.06 19.47
CA LEU A 213 -1.59 5.77 18.87
C LEU A 213 -0.10 5.76 18.48
N HIS A 214 0.70 4.93 19.14
CA HIS A 214 2.12 4.74 18.84
C HIS A 214 2.30 3.87 17.59
N LEU A 215 2.96 4.40 16.56
CA LEU A 215 3.05 3.72 15.28
C LEU A 215 4.18 2.69 15.20
N ASN A 216 5.23 2.80 16.02
CA ASN A 216 6.30 1.82 16.10
C ASN A 216 5.87 0.46 16.67
N GLU A 217 4.77 0.41 17.41
CA GLU A 217 4.20 -0.85 17.93
C GLU A 217 3.43 -1.62 16.84
N ALA A 218 3.01 -0.92 15.78
CA ALA A 218 3.30 -1.27 14.39
C ALA A 218 3.79 -2.68 13.99
N GLN A 219 2.93 -3.71 13.81
CA GLN A 219 3.36 -4.91 13.08
C GLN A 219 3.68 -4.54 11.62
N ASP A 220 2.70 -3.96 10.94
CA ASP A 220 2.81 -3.53 9.55
C ASP A 220 3.19 -2.04 9.44
N CYS A 221 3.68 -1.62 8.28
CA CYS A 221 3.97 -0.22 8.03
C CYS A 221 2.72 0.67 7.83
N TRP A 222 1.51 0.10 7.89
CA TRP A 222 0.23 0.81 7.85
C TRP A 222 -0.67 0.32 8.99
N ARG A 223 -1.74 1.06 9.30
CA ARG A 223 -2.79 0.66 10.23
C ARG A 223 -4.16 0.99 9.67
N VAL A 224 -5.11 0.07 9.82
CA VAL A 224 -6.54 0.33 9.61
C VAL A 224 -7.29 -0.28 10.78
N LEU A 225 -7.75 0.58 11.69
CA LEU A 225 -8.29 0.20 12.98
C LEU A 225 -9.78 0.53 13.02
N LEU A 226 -10.64 -0.47 13.18
CA LEU A 226 -12.08 -0.28 13.32
C LEU A 226 -12.46 -0.32 14.80
N ALA A 227 -13.21 0.67 15.28
CA ALA A 227 -13.71 0.68 16.65
C ALA A 227 -14.56 -0.57 16.93
N CYS A 228 -14.36 -1.17 18.11
CA CYS A 228 -15.25 -2.19 18.61
C CYS A 228 -16.53 -1.51 19.12
N GLY A 229 -17.69 -2.04 18.69
CA GLY A 229 -18.99 -1.73 19.30
C GLY A 229 -19.15 -2.38 20.66
#